data_AF-A0A3L8DGQ3-F1
#
_entry.id   AF-A0A3L8DGQ3-F1
#
_cell.length_a   1.000
_cell.length_b   1.000
_cell.length_c   1.000
_cell.angle_alpha   90.00
_cell.angle_beta   90.00
_cell.angle_gamma   90.00
#
_symmetry.space_group_name_H-M   'P 1'
#
loop_
_entity.id
_entity.type
_entity.pdbx_description
1 polymer ?
#
loop_
_entity_poly.entity_id
_entity_poly.type
_entity_poly.pdbx_seq_one_letter_code
_entity_poly.pdbx_strand_id
1 'polypeptide(L)'
;MDPFRLLMTPTVLQRAVHLVRRFDQCRCGLRAFSKKSIAALDAANDGIKKPRPKTVEVPKITLISLDNSITVTILEDAQRLAKRRNLTLTKITDFDSKTQRAVYKLLSNSDHIEETDEIAEVEDKDKDEQKLRSEKMFYISAKIAEHDLKTKLKNIVKLLNKKHKIKLVIKDDSHENKTKSIIQDMIKDHGSIQQMQSKKNMALLVITPLSNNDTSANSKETISANSQSNNA
;
A
#
# COMPACT_ATOMS: atom_id res chain seq x y z
N MET A 1 -42.81 -22.89 -41.93
CA MET A 1 -42.79 -22.38 -40.54
C MET A 1 -41.39 -21.85 -40.31
N ASP A 2 -41.14 -20.61 -40.75
CA ASP A 2 -39.86 -19.92 -40.63
C ASP A 2 -40.08 -18.65 -39.81
N PRO A 3 -39.47 -18.51 -38.63
CA PRO A 3 -39.58 -17.28 -37.86
C PRO A 3 -38.39 -16.34 -38.14
N PHE A 4 -38.74 -15.24 -38.79
CA PHE A 4 -38.23 -13.88 -38.59
C PHE A 4 -36.77 -13.53 -38.95
N ARG A 5 -36.66 -13.03 -40.19
CA ARG A 5 -35.70 -12.03 -40.63
C ARG A 5 -35.79 -10.73 -39.80
N LEU A 6 -34.62 -10.28 -39.34
CA LEU A 6 -34.08 -8.92 -39.44
C LEU A 6 -35.10 -7.77 -39.52
N LEU A 7 -35.24 -7.04 -38.41
CA LEU A 7 -35.52 -5.61 -38.43
C LEU A 7 -34.30 -4.86 -37.93
N MET A 8 -33.65 -4.17 -38.87
CA MET A 8 -32.73 -3.08 -38.58
C MET A 8 -33.53 -1.91 -38.00
N THR A 9 -32.99 -1.27 -36.95
CA THR A 9 -33.36 0.10 -36.58
C THR A 9 -32.10 0.97 -36.53
N PRO A 10 -32.20 2.24 -36.96
CA PRO A 10 -31.04 3.07 -37.29
C PRO A 10 -30.40 3.77 -36.09
N THR A 11 -29.11 4.01 -36.27
CA THR A 11 -28.21 4.87 -35.51
C THR A 11 -28.69 6.33 -35.46
N VAL A 12 -28.94 6.87 -34.26
CA VAL A 12 -28.91 8.32 -34.03
C VAL A 12 -28.40 8.59 -32.62
N LEU A 13 -27.09 8.73 -32.47
CA LEU A 13 -26.50 9.49 -31.36
C LEU A 13 -25.78 10.69 -31.98
N GLN A 14 -26.48 11.82 -32.01
CA GLN A 14 -25.95 13.08 -32.49
C GLN A 14 -24.82 13.53 -31.58
N ARG A 15 -23.62 13.57 -32.17
CA ARG A 15 -22.46 14.32 -31.67
C ARG A 15 -22.79 15.81 -31.73
N ALA A 16 -22.69 16.50 -30.60
CA ALA A 16 -22.70 17.96 -30.57
C ALA A 16 -21.79 18.47 -29.45
N VAL A 17 -20.51 18.71 -29.77
CA VAL A 17 -19.70 19.70 -29.07
C VAL A 17 -18.88 20.44 -30.14
N HIS A 18 -19.48 21.49 -30.69
CA HIS A 18 -18.75 22.58 -31.32
C HIS A 18 -18.61 23.69 -30.28
N LEU A 19 -17.44 23.82 -29.67
CA LEU A 19 -17.03 25.06 -29.03
C LEU A 19 -15.64 25.42 -29.53
N VAL A 20 -15.61 26.17 -30.62
CA VAL A 20 -14.41 26.83 -31.12
C VAL A 20 -14.62 28.34 -30.97
N ARG A 21 -13.50 29.00 -30.65
CA ARG A 21 -13.19 30.43 -30.88
C ARG A 21 -13.70 31.45 -29.86
N ARG A 22 -12.79 31.95 -29.02
CA ARG A 22 -11.98 33.16 -29.29
C ARG A 22 -11.37 33.68 -27.98
N PHE A 23 -10.04 33.70 -27.89
CA PHE A 23 -9.34 34.61 -26.96
C PHE A 23 -7.97 34.99 -27.51
N ASP A 24 -7.94 35.42 -28.78
CA ASP A 24 -6.86 36.29 -29.25
C ASP A 24 -7.26 37.73 -28.92
N GLN A 25 -6.60 38.30 -27.92
CA GLN A 25 -6.03 39.67 -27.94
C GLN A 25 -5.53 40.06 -26.54
N CYS A 26 -4.51 39.38 -26.02
CA CYS A 26 -3.69 39.98 -24.96
C CYS A 26 -2.57 40.76 -25.62
N ARG A 27 -2.80 42.07 -25.80
CA ARG A 27 -1.72 43.03 -26.03
C ARG A 27 -0.76 42.94 -24.85
N CYS A 28 0.43 42.38 -25.08
CA CYS A 28 1.57 42.51 -24.19
C CYS A 28 2.02 43.97 -24.17
N GLY A 29 1.37 44.77 -23.33
CA GLY A 29 1.93 46.06 -22.93
C GLY A 29 3.19 45.76 -22.12
N LEU A 30 4.36 45.95 -22.73
CA LEU A 30 5.59 46.14 -21.99
C LEU A 30 5.38 47.32 -21.03
N ARG A 31 5.07 47.02 -19.76
CA ARG A 31 5.31 47.99 -18.70
C ARG A 31 6.81 48.04 -18.51
N ALA A 32 7.41 49.08 -19.07
CA ALA A 32 8.75 49.52 -18.72
C ALA A 32 8.82 49.64 -17.19
N PHE A 33 9.64 48.79 -16.56
CA PHE A 33 10.04 48.97 -15.18
C PHE A 33 10.91 50.24 -15.12
N SER A 34 10.28 51.36 -14.80
CA SER A 34 10.95 52.59 -14.46
C SER A 34 11.84 52.33 -13.24
N LYS A 35 13.15 52.38 -13.46
CA LYS A 35 14.17 52.42 -12.40
C LYS A 35 14.03 53.77 -11.69
N LYS A 36 13.24 53.84 -10.62
CA LYS A 36 13.26 54.99 -9.72
C LYS A 36 14.34 54.73 -8.66
N SER A 37 15.49 55.36 -8.88
CA SER A 37 16.57 55.52 -7.91
C SER A 37 16.05 56.19 -6.66
N ILE A 38 16.10 55.49 -5.52
CA ILE A 38 15.98 56.13 -4.21
C ILE A 38 17.41 56.43 -3.76
N ALA A 39 17.83 57.67 -4.00
CA ALA A 39 19.00 58.25 -3.38
C ALA A 39 18.60 58.78 -1.99
N ALA A 40 19.42 58.37 -1.01
CA ALA A 40 19.68 58.91 0.32
C ALA A 40 18.76 60.00 0.91
N LEU A 41 18.29 59.74 2.12
CA LEU A 41 18.28 60.72 3.20
C LEU A 41 18.77 60.03 4.48
N ASP A 42 19.98 60.41 4.89
CA ASP A 42 20.55 60.14 6.19
C ASP A 42 19.84 61.02 7.23
N ALA A 43 19.39 60.39 8.32
CA ALA A 43 19.15 61.08 9.58
C ALA A 43 19.51 60.12 10.71
N ALA A 44 20.47 60.54 11.52
CA ALA A 44 21.05 59.82 12.64
C ALA A 44 19.99 59.28 13.59
N ASN A 45 20.07 57.98 13.90
CA ASN A 45 19.58 57.49 15.18
C ASN A 45 20.35 56.26 15.64
N ASP A 46 20.47 56.19 16.95
CA ASP A 46 21.44 55.49 17.76
C ASP A 46 21.34 53.96 17.65
N GLY A 47 22.45 53.31 17.29
CA GLY A 47 23.06 52.29 18.13
C GLY A 47 22.33 51.01 18.56
N ILE A 48 21.25 50.52 17.92
CA ILE A 48 20.76 49.14 18.20
C ILE A 48 20.58 48.35 16.91
N LYS A 49 21.63 47.61 16.52
CA LYS A 49 21.56 46.62 15.43
C LYS A 49 20.64 45.48 15.86
N LYS A 50 19.37 45.54 15.43
CA LYS A 50 18.43 44.40 15.57
C LYS A 50 19.07 43.15 14.95
N PRO A 51 19.14 42.01 15.66
CA PRO A 51 19.67 40.78 15.08
C PRO A 51 18.76 40.39 13.91
N ARG A 52 19.35 40.23 12.72
CA ARG A 52 18.61 39.75 11.54
C ARG A 52 18.03 38.37 11.91
N PRO A 53 16.73 38.12 11.65
CA PRO A 53 16.15 36.82 11.91
C PRO A 53 16.93 35.77 11.12
N LYS A 54 17.29 34.66 11.78
CA LYS A 54 17.97 33.53 11.14
C LYS A 54 17.07 33.04 10.00
N THR A 55 17.51 33.20 8.75
CA THR A 55 16.79 32.70 7.59
C THR A 55 16.70 31.18 7.72
N VAL A 56 15.49 30.64 7.67
CA VAL A 56 15.27 29.18 7.66
C VAL A 56 15.97 28.63 6.42
N GLU A 57 16.84 27.63 6.61
CA GLU A 57 17.53 26.99 5.50
C GLU A 57 16.51 26.22 4.65
N VAL A 58 16.35 26.64 3.40
CA VAL A 58 15.43 25.98 2.47
C VAL A 58 16.08 24.69 1.97
N PRO A 59 15.43 23.51 2.15
CA PRO A 59 16.00 22.24 1.73
C PRO A 59 16.13 22.18 0.20
N LYS A 60 17.35 21.93 -0.28
CA LYS A 60 17.65 21.73 -1.70
C LYS A 60 17.72 20.24 -2.02
N ILE A 61 17.16 19.87 -3.15
CA ILE A 61 17.06 18.50 -3.67
C ILE A 61 17.90 18.34 -4.94
N THR A 62 18.23 17.11 -5.28
CA THR A 62 18.82 16.74 -6.56
C THR A 62 17.69 16.33 -7.51
N LEU A 63 17.59 17.00 -8.66
CA LEU A 63 16.56 16.79 -9.67
C LEU A 63 17.17 16.16 -10.92
N ILE A 64 16.61 15.04 -11.36
CA ILE A 64 16.90 14.38 -12.62
C ILE A 64 15.81 14.75 -13.62
N SER A 65 16.20 15.39 -14.73
CA SER A 65 15.28 15.71 -15.82
C SER A 65 15.07 14.52 -16.75
N LEU A 66 14.12 14.63 -17.70
CA LEU A 66 13.89 13.63 -18.75
C LEU A 66 15.16 13.33 -19.57
N ASP A 67 16.01 14.34 -19.78
CA ASP A 67 17.27 14.21 -20.52
C ASP A 67 18.40 13.56 -19.66
N ASN A 68 18.05 12.96 -18.52
CA ASN A 68 18.96 12.45 -17.49
C ASN A 68 19.93 13.50 -16.92
N SER A 69 19.65 14.80 -17.14
CA SER A 69 20.46 15.89 -16.61
C SER A 69 20.18 16.11 -15.13
N ILE A 70 21.27 16.19 -14.34
CA ILE A 70 21.22 16.32 -12.88
C ILE A 70 21.40 17.80 -12.51
N THR A 71 20.41 18.38 -11.83
CA THR A 71 20.43 19.78 -11.37
C THR A 71 20.04 19.86 -9.89
N VAL A 72 20.67 20.75 -9.13
CA VAL A 72 20.30 20.99 -7.73
C VAL A 72 19.32 22.16 -7.64
N THR A 73 18.10 21.92 -7.17
CA THR A 73 17.03 22.93 -7.08
C THR A 73 16.30 22.84 -5.75
N ILE A 74 15.42 23.81 -5.49
CA ILE A 74 14.48 23.77 -4.38
C ILE A 74 13.31 22.84 -4.75
N LEU A 75 12.72 22.17 -3.77
CA LEU A 75 11.56 21.27 -3.98
C LEU A 75 10.39 22.00 -4.66
N GLU A 76 10.06 23.20 -4.20
CA GLU A 76 8.98 24.04 -4.75
C GLU A 76 9.22 24.40 -6.22
N ASP A 77 10.46 24.72 -6.57
CA ASP A 77 10.83 25.04 -7.95
C ASP A 77 10.71 23.81 -8.86
N ALA A 78 11.12 22.64 -8.38
CA ALA A 78 10.95 21.39 -9.12
C ALA A 78 9.47 21.04 -9.33
N GLN A 79 8.63 21.20 -8.30
CA GLN A 79 7.19 21.00 -8.42
C GLN A 79 6.55 21.96 -9.42
N ARG A 80 6.94 23.23 -9.40
CA ARG A 80 6.47 24.23 -10.36
C ARG A 80 6.93 23.89 -11.78
N LEU A 81 8.17 23.41 -11.95
CA LEU A 81 8.69 22.97 -13.24
C LEU A 81 7.92 21.78 -13.79
N ALA A 82 7.61 20.80 -12.94
CA ALA A 82 6.81 19.62 -13.28
C ALA A 82 5.41 20.03 -13.78
N LYS A 83 4.69 20.86 -13.00
CA LYS A 83 3.38 21.40 -13.39
C LYS A 83 3.43 22.17 -14.70
N ARG A 84 4.45 23.01 -14.91
CA ARG A 84 4.61 23.81 -16.13
C ARG A 84 4.79 22.95 -17.39
N ARG A 85 5.45 21.80 -17.26
CA ARG A 85 5.76 20.89 -18.37
C ARG A 85 4.80 19.71 -18.46
N ASN A 86 3.74 19.67 -17.64
CA ASN A 86 2.83 18.52 -17.49
C ASN A 86 3.57 17.21 -17.19
N LEU A 87 4.60 17.28 -16.34
CA LEU A 87 5.36 16.14 -15.85
C LEU A 87 5.01 15.85 -14.39
N THR A 88 5.27 14.62 -13.96
CA THR A 88 5.20 14.22 -12.55
C THR A 88 6.58 14.26 -11.92
N LEU A 89 6.64 14.55 -10.61
CA LEU A 89 7.85 14.58 -9.83
C LEU A 89 7.81 13.41 -8.83
N THR A 90 8.65 12.41 -9.05
CA THR A 90 8.72 11.21 -8.22
C THR A 90 10.00 11.21 -7.40
N LYS A 91 9.90 10.85 -6.12
CA LYS A 91 11.05 10.69 -5.23
C LYS A 91 11.63 9.28 -5.45
N ILE A 92 12.90 9.19 -5.83
CA ILE A 92 13.57 7.88 -6.04
C ILE A 92 14.28 7.45 -4.77
N THR A 93 15.14 8.32 -4.23
CA THR A 93 15.95 8.01 -3.05
C THR A 93 15.93 9.16 -2.05
N ASP A 94 15.93 8.80 -0.77
CA ASP A 94 15.97 9.78 0.32
C ASP A 94 17.35 10.41 0.47
N PHE A 95 18.40 9.64 0.18
CA PHE A 95 19.79 10.07 0.27
C PHE A 95 20.63 9.49 -0.87
N ASP A 96 21.29 10.36 -1.62
CA ASP A 96 22.33 9.99 -2.57
C ASP A 96 23.70 9.88 -1.90
N SER A 97 24.47 8.85 -2.23
CA SER A 97 25.82 8.60 -1.68
C SER A 97 26.80 9.73 -1.98
N LYS A 98 26.59 10.50 -3.07
CA LYS A 98 27.48 11.61 -3.46
C LYS A 98 27.09 12.94 -2.84
N THR A 99 25.80 13.27 -2.89
CA THR A 99 25.31 14.61 -2.52
C THR A 99 24.62 14.67 -1.16
N GLN A 100 24.32 13.52 -0.54
CA GLN A 100 23.53 13.40 0.70
C GLN A 100 22.19 14.16 0.65
N ARG A 101 21.65 14.34 -0.55
CA ARG A 101 20.35 14.98 -0.80
C ARG A 101 19.36 13.93 -1.30
N ALA A 102 18.07 14.19 -1.07
CA ALA A 102 17.02 13.42 -1.71
C ALA A 102 17.04 13.64 -3.23
N VAL A 103 16.88 12.55 -3.96
CA VAL A 103 16.88 12.53 -5.43
C VAL A 103 15.45 12.38 -5.92
N TYR A 104 15.06 13.32 -6.78
CA TYR A 104 13.78 13.32 -7.46
C TYR A 104 13.99 13.25 -8.95
N LYS A 105 13.08 12.59 -9.66
CA LYS A 105 13.08 12.45 -11.11
C LYS A 105 11.79 13.01 -11.69
N LEU A 106 11.92 13.72 -12.80
CA LEU A 106 10.80 14.15 -13.62
C LEU A 106 10.43 13.03 -14.58
N LEU A 107 9.15 12.68 -14.62
CA LEU A 107 8.60 11.62 -15.46
C LEU A 107 7.46 12.18 -16.33
N SER A 108 7.28 11.56 -17.49
CA SER A 108 6.04 11.73 -18.26
C SER A 108 4.87 11.14 -17.48
N ASN A 109 3.66 11.63 -17.73
CA ASN A 109 2.45 11.05 -17.15
C ASN A 109 2.23 9.60 -17.59
N SER A 110 2.70 9.21 -18.78
CA SER A 110 2.69 7.80 -19.25
C SER A 110 3.63 6.95 -18.41
N ASP A 111 4.88 7.39 -18.29
CA ASP A 111 5.96 6.61 -17.68
C ASP A 111 5.77 6.50 -16.16
N HIS A 112 5.03 7.43 -15.55
CA HIS A 112 4.69 7.35 -14.13
C HIS A 112 3.81 6.14 -13.80
N ILE A 113 2.91 5.77 -14.70
CA ILE A 113 2.04 4.60 -14.53
C ILE A 113 2.90 3.35 -14.62
N GLU A 114 3.76 3.29 -15.64
CA GLU A 114 4.69 2.18 -15.86
C GLU A 114 5.69 2.03 -14.71
N GLU A 115 6.31 3.11 -14.22
CA GLU A 115 7.26 3.04 -13.09
C GLU A 115 6.57 2.64 -11.76
N THR A 116 5.29 2.98 -11.58
CA THR A 116 4.51 2.50 -10.43
C THR A 116 4.22 1.00 -10.53
N ASP A 117 3.93 0.53 -11.74
CA ASP A 117 3.72 -0.90 -12.02
C ASP A 117 5.06 -1.67 -11.95
N GLU A 118 6.16 -1.11 -12.45
CA GLU A 118 7.50 -1.73 -12.42
C GLU A 118 8.13 -1.75 -11.03
N ILE A 119 7.97 -0.70 -10.20
CA ILE A 119 8.40 -0.74 -8.80
C ILE A 119 7.57 -1.77 -8.03
N ALA A 120 6.27 -1.92 -8.34
CA ALA A 120 5.47 -3.01 -7.81
C ALA A 120 6.00 -4.37 -8.31
N GLU A 121 6.33 -4.53 -9.59
CA GLU A 121 6.79 -5.78 -10.18
C GLU A 121 8.21 -6.22 -9.77
N VAL A 122 9.14 -5.29 -9.57
CA VAL A 122 10.51 -5.61 -9.15
C VAL A 122 10.57 -5.94 -7.66
N GLU A 123 9.68 -5.37 -6.83
CA GLU A 123 9.45 -5.89 -5.47
C GLU A 123 8.60 -7.16 -5.43
N ASP A 124 7.71 -7.38 -6.42
CA ASP A 124 6.79 -8.53 -6.44
C ASP A 124 7.46 -9.82 -6.98
N LYS A 125 8.51 -9.76 -7.82
CA LYS A 125 9.13 -10.99 -8.37
C LYS A 125 9.82 -11.88 -7.31
N ASP A 126 10.31 -11.29 -6.22
CA ASP A 126 10.83 -12.04 -5.06
C ASP A 126 9.78 -12.22 -3.93
N LYS A 127 8.63 -11.54 -4.00
CA LYS A 127 7.55 -11.59 -2.99
C LYS A 127 6.28 -12.34 -3.44
N ASP A 128 6.12 -12.65 -4.72
CA ASP A 128 4.90 -13.24 -5.27
C ASP A 128 4.67 -14.68 -4.81
N GLU A 129 5.71 -15.39 -4.39
CA GLU A 129 5.54 -16.67 -3.71
C GLU A 129 4.97 -16.53 -2.28
N GLN A 130 5.01 -15.35 -1.68
CA GLN A 130 4.49 -15.10 -0.33
C GLN A 130 3.29 -14.15 -0.26
N LYS A 131 2.83 -13.61 -1.40
CA LYS A 131 1.66 -12.74 -1.45
C LYS A 131 0.40 -13.52 -1.07
N LEU A 132 -0.05 -13.36 0.17
CA LEU A 132 -1.32 -13.89 0.66
C LEU A 132 -2.44 -13.36 -0.26
N ARG A 133 -3.12 -14.26 -0.97
CA ARG A 133 -4.06 -13.87 -2.03
C ARG A 133 -5.25 -13.08 -1.52
N SER A 134 -5.95 -13.64 -0.54
CA SER A 134 -7.16 -13.04 0.04
C SER A 134 -7.58 -13.73 1.33
N GLU A 135 -8.32 -13.01 2.15
CA GLU A 135 -8.89 -13.50 3.41
C GLU A 135 -10.30 -14.08 3.18
N LYS A 136 -10.58 -15.26 3.74
CA LYS A 136 -11.89 -15.91 3.69
C LYS A 136 -12.41 -16.23 5.08
N MET A 137 -13.72 -16.09 5.27
CA MET A 137 -14.35 -16.33 6.56
C MET A 137 -15.30 -17.52 6.53
N PHE A 138 -15.22 -18.39 7.53
CA PHE A 138 -16.03 -19.58 7.68
C PHE A 138 -16.72 -19.62 9.03
N TYR A 139 -17.94 -20.16 9.03
CA TYR A 139 -18.72 -20.36 10.24
C TYR A 139 -18.97 -21.86 10.47
N ILE A 140 -18.71 -22.31 11.70
CA ILE A 140 -18.96 -23.67 12.17
C ILE A 140 -19.75 -23.60 13.47
N SER A 141 -20.77 -24.44 13.61
CA SER A 141 -21.50 -24.63 14.86
C SER A 141 -20.84 -25.77 15.65
N ALA A 142 -20.79 -25.67 16.98
CA ALA A 142 -20.30 -26.76 17.82
C ALA A 142 -21.13 -28.06 17.69
N LYS A 143 -22.40 -27.97 17.29
CA LYS A 143 -23.35 -29.10 17.12
C LYS A 143 -23.28 -29.78 15.75
N ILE A 144 -22.25 -29.49 14.95
CA ILE A 144 -22.09 -30.06 13.60
C ILE A 144 -21.77 -31.56 13.67
N ALA A 145 -22.28 -32.34 12.70
CA ALA A 145 -21.92 -33.75 12.58
C ALA A 145 -20.44 -33.91 12.19
N GLU A 146 -19.80 -35.00 12.63
CA GLU A 146 -18.37 -35.24 12.38
C GLU A 146 -18.04 -35.31 10.89
N HIS A 147 -18.93 -35.91 10.08
CA HIS A 147 -18.76 -35.99 8.63
C HIS A 147 -18.74 -34.60 7.98
N ASP A 148 -19.67 -33.73 8.36
CA ASP A 148 -19.79 -32.38 7.81
C ASP A 148 -18.59 -31.52 8.23
N LEU A 149 -18.12 -31.68 9.47
CA LEU A 149 -16.92 -31.02 9.97
C LEU A 149 -15.70 -31.38 9.11
N LYS A 150 -15.47 -32.68 8.86
CA LYS A 150 -14.37 -33.16 8.02
C LYS A 150 -14.45 -32.59 6.60
N THR A 151 -15.65 -32.51 6.02
CA THR A 151 -15.84 -31.95 4.67
C THR A 151 -15.52 -30.46 4.63
N LYS A 152 -15.94 -29.68 5.64
CA LYS A 152 -15.56 -28.26 5.76
C LYS A 152 -14.05 -28.08 5.93
N LEU A 153 -13.43 -28.91 6.76
CA LEU A 153 -11.98 -28.87 6.99
C LEU A 153 -11.18 -29.17 5.71
N LYS A 154 -11.59 -30.17 4.92
CA LYS A 154 -10.98 -30.44 3.61
C LYS A 154 -11.05 -29.24 2.68
N ASN A 155 -12.15 -28.50 2.68
CA ASN A 155 -12.30 -27.29 1.88
C ASN A 155 -11.41 -26.15 2.39
N ILE A 156 -11.26 -26.01 3.71
CA ILE A 156 -10.34 -25.06 4.35
C ILE A 156 -8.89 -25.37 3.95
N VAL A 157 -8.47 -26.64 4.03
CA VAL A 157 -7.12 -27.07 3.60
C VAL A 157 -6.85 -26.72 2.13
N LYS A 158 -7.83 -26.97 1.24
CA LYS A 158 -7.71 -26.56 -0.17
C LYS A 158 -7.52 -25.05 -0.37
N LEU A 159 -8.05 -24.23 0.54
CA LEU A 159 -7.90 -22.78 0.49
C LEU A 159 -6.57 -22.32 1.08
N LEU A 160 -6.09 -22.97 2.14
CA LEU A 160 -4.75 -22.74 2.68
C LEU A 160 -3.68 -23.05 1.62
N ASN A 161 -3.83 -24.16 0.89
CA ASN A 161 -2.92 -24.51 -0.21
C ASN A 161 -2.92 -23.47 -1.35
N LYS A 162 -4.00 -22.70 -1.50
CA LYS A 162 -4.11 -21.58 -2.44
C LYS A 162 -3.59 -20.25 -1.85
N LYS A 163 -2.88 -20.32 -0.71
CA LYS A 163 -2.30 -19.19 0.03
C LYS A 163 -3.35 -18.16 0.46
N HIS A 164 -4.55 -18.62 0.83
CA HIS A 164 -5.58 -17.76 1.43
C HIS A 164 -5.46 -17.75 2.96
N LYS A 165 -5.64 -16.58 3.56
CA LYS A 165 -5.80 -16.44 5.02
C LYS A 165 -7.23 -16.80 5.39
N ILE A 166 -7.43 -17.52 6.49
CA ILE A 166 -8.76 -18.01 6.86
C ILE A 166 -9.14 -17.56 8.27
N LYS A 167 -10.31 -16.93 8.41
CA LYS A 167 -10.97 -16.63 9.67
C LYS A 167 -12.06 -17.65 9.93
N LEU A 168 -11.89 -18.48 10.94
CA LEU A 168 -12.84 -19.51 11.33
C LEU A 168 -13.56 -19.09 12.61
N VAL A 169 -14.87 -18.89 12.51
CA VAL A 169 -15.74 -18.55 13.62
C VAL A 169 -16.50 -19.79 14.05
N ILE A 170 -16.25 -20.22 15.28
CA ILE A 170 -16.95 -21.35 15.89
C ILE A 170 -18.02 -20.78 16.82
N LYS A 171 -19.29 -21.02 16.51
CA LYS A 171 -20.42 -20.75 17.39
C LYS A 171 -20.45 -21.87 18.43
N ASP A 172 -20.02 -21.53 19.63
CA ASP A 172 -19.94 -22.46 20.74
C ASP A 172 -21.13 -22.24 21.66
N ASP A 173 -22.06 -23.20 21.64
CA ASP A 173 -23.28 -23.17 22.46
C ASP A 173 -23.08 -23.94 23.78
N SER A 174 -21.97 -24.65 23.91
CA SER A 174 -21.62 -25.48 25.06
C SER A 174 -20.14 -25.31 25.37
N HIS A 175 -19.68 -25.43 26.61
CA HIS A 175 -18.27 -25.32 26.98
C HIS A 175 -17.38 -26.48 26.48
N GLU A 176 -17.89 -27.32 25.58
CA GLU A 176 -17.19 -28.50 25.09
C GLU A 176 -16.16 -28.14 24.00
N ASN A 177 -14.89 -28.12 24.41
CA ASN A 177 -13.76 -27.82 23.51
C ASN A 177 -13.47 -28.91 22.46
N LYS A 178 -14.24 -30.01 22.41
CA LYS A 178 -13.99 -31.17 21.53
C LYS A 178 -13.85 -30.77 20.06
N THR A 179 -14.81 -29.98 19.56
CA THR A 179 -14.80 -29.53 18.16
C THR A 179 -13.60 -28.64 17.86
N LYS A 180 -13.16 -27.82 18.82
CA LYS A 180 -11.98 -26.96 18.66
C LYS A 180 -10.69 -27.78 18.58
N SER A 181 -10.54 -28.79 19.46
CA SER A 181 -9.39 -29.69 19.45
C SER A 181 -9.27 -30.45 18.13
N ILE A 182 -10.36 -31.03 17.63
CA ILE A 182 -10.39 -31.76 16.35
C ILE A 182 -9.96 -30.84 15.18
N ILE A 183 -10.44 -29.60 15.18
CA ILE A 183 -10.07 -28.60 14.16
C ILE A 183 -8.58 -28.25 14.25
N GLN A 184 -8.05 -28.06 15.46
CA GLN A 184 -6.63 -27.76 15.67
C GLN A 184 -5.75 -28.89 15.18
N ASP A 185 -6.07 -30.13 15.53
CA ASP A 185 -5.29 -31.31 15.17
C ASP A 185 -5.21 -31.50 13.64
N MET A 186 -6.32 -31.31 12.91
CA MET A 186 -6.32 -31.46 11.44
C MET A 186 -5.65 -30.30 10.69
N ILE A 187 -5.64 -29.10 11.25
CA ILE A 187 -5.14 -27.89 10.55
C ILE A 187 -3.67 -27.62 10.87
N LYS A 188 -3.16 -28.11 11.99
CA LYS A 188 -1.78 -27.88 12.45
C LYS A 188 -0.73 -28.23 11.39
N ASP A 189 -0.99 -29.25 10.58
CA ASP A 189 -0.08 -29.70 9.52
C ASP A 189 -0.06 -28.77 8.29
N HIS A 190 -1.06 -27.91 8.13
CA HIS A 190 -1.26 -27.07 6.94
C HIS A 190 -1.12 -25.57 7.20
N GLY A 191 -1.06 -25.14 8.47
CA GLY A 191 -0.93 -23.71 8.78
C GLY A 191 -0.78 -23.40 10.26
N SER A 192 -0.34 -22.17 10.52
CA SER A 192 -0.23 -21.61 11.87
C SER A 192 -1.60 -21.12 12.34
N ILE A 193 -2.00 -21.57 13.53
CA ILE A 193 -3.29 -21.25 14.14
C ILE A 193 -3.07 -20.19 15.22
N GLN A 194 -3.81 -19.08 15.13
CA GLN A 194 -3.89 -18.05 16.18
C GLN A 194 -5.32 -18.01 16.72
N GLN A 195 -5.48 -18.32 18.00
CA GLN A 195 -6.77 -18.24 18.67
C GLN A 195 -6.96 -16.82 19.24
N MET A 196 -7.99 -16.12 18.78
CA MET A 196 -8.42 -14.85 19.35
C MET A 196 -9.67 -15.09 20.20
N GLN A 197 -9.67 -14.57 21.42
CA GLN A 197 -10.88 -14.58 22.24
C GLN A 197 -11.92 -13.66 21.61
N SER A 198 -13.14 -14.18 21.44
CA SER A 198 -14.29 -13.41 20.95
C SER A 198 -15.41 -13.41 21.99
N LYS A 199 -16.48 -12.64 21.71
CA LYS A 199 -17.62 -12.41 22.62
C LYS A 199 -18.29 -13.72 23.08
N LYS A 200 -19.10 -13.62 24.14
CA LYS A 200 -19.55 -14.68 25.08
C LYS A 200 -19.92 -16.09 24.58
N ASN A 201 -20.12 -16.39 23.29
CA ASN A 201 -20.44 -17.74 22.78
C ASN A 201 -19.80 -18.02 21.41
N MET A 202 -18.72 -17.32 21.09
CA MET A 202 -18.01 -17.49 19.82
C MET A 202 -16.52 -17.63 20.09
N ALA A 203 -15.85 -18.51 19.37
CA ALA A 203 -14.39 -18.57 19.30
C ALA A 203 -13.94 -18.22 17.89
N LEU A 204 -12.96 -17.32 17.78
CA LEU A 204 -12.35 -16.92 16.51
C LEU A 204 -10.97 -17.55 16.39
N LEU A 205 -10.76 -18.34 15.33
CA LEU A 205 -9.47 -18.90 14.97
C LEU A 205 -9.03 -18.25 13.66
N VAL A 206 -7.84 -17.67 13.65
CA VAL A 206 -7.20 -17.11 12.46
C VAL A 206 -6.12 -18.09 12.03
N ILE A 207 -6.23 -18.59 10.80
CA ILE A 207 -5.32 -19.57 10.23
C ILE A 207 -4.56 -18.91 9.09
N THR A 208 -3.24 -18.95 9.20
CA THR A 208 -2.32 -18.47 8.17
C THR A 208 -1.63 -19.68 7.53
N PRO A 209 -1.58 -19.78 6.19
CA PRO A 209 -0.93 -20.89 5.52
C PRO A 209 0.57 -20.91 5.84
N LEU A 210 1.15 -22.10 5.98
CA LEU A 210 2.59 -22.26 6.17
C LEU A 210 3.31 -21.94 4.85
N SER A 211 4.30 -21.05 4.89
CA SER A 211 5.24 -20.88 3.78
C SER A 211 6.24 -22.04 3.89
N ASN A 212 6.46 -22.79 2.79
CA ASN A 212 7.22 -24.05 2.78
C ASN A 212 8.72 -23.94 3.20
N ASN A 213 9.14 -22.81 3.78
CA ASN A 213 10.52 -22.56 4.21
C ASN A 213 10.80 -22.98 5.65
N ASP A 214 9.78 -23.36 6.44
CA ASP A 214 9.96 -23.65 7.88
C ASP A 214 9.84 -25.15 8.23
N THR A 215 10.38 -26.04 7.40
CA THR A 215 10.50 -27.46 7.78
C THR A 215 11.93 -27.75 8.25
N SER A 216 12.24 -27.43 9.51
CA SER A 216 13.20 -28.16 10.38
C SER A 216 13.66 -27.29 11.56
N ALA A 217 12.92 -27.31 12.68
CA ALA A 217 13.49 -27.02 13.99
C ALA A 217 12.73 -27.76 15.10
N ASN A 218 13.09 -29.03 15.23
CA ASN A 218 13.37 -29.72 16.48
C ASN A 218 12.25 -29.89 17.52
N SER A 219 11.66 -31.09 17.48
CA SER A 219 11.21 -31.81 18.66
C SER A 219 12.32 -31.91 19.71
N LYS A 220 12.09 -31.37 20.91
CA LYS A 220 12.76 -31.90 22.11
C LYS A 220 11.77 -32.00 23.25
N GLU A 221 11.30 -33.24 23.45
CA GLU A 221 10.80 -33.73 24.72
C GLU A 221 11.75 -33.33 25.85
N THR A 222 11.19 -32.84 26.95
CA THR A 222 11.77 -33.18 28.26
C THR A 222 10.62 -33.52 29.19
N ILE A 223 10.43 -34.83 29.34
CA ILE A 223 9.74 -35.46 30.45
C ILE A 223 10.51 -35.08 31.73
N SER A 224 9.81 -34.62 32.76
CA SER A 224 10.30 -34.70 34.13
C SER A 224 9.14 -35.04 35.04
N ALA A 225 9.18 -36.30 35.48
CA ALA A 225 8.25 -36.89 36.41
C ALA A 225 8.45 -36.31 37.82
N ASN A 226 7.31 -36.29 38.50
CA ASN A 226 7.04 -35.93 39.88
C ASN A 226 7.81 -36.81 40.88
N SER A 227 8.29 -36.21 41.97
CA SER A 227 8.45 -36.92 43.26
C SER A 227 8.21 -35.95 44.41
N GLN A 228 6.98 -35.95 44.90
CA GLN A 228 6.58 -35.42 46.20
C GLN A 228 7.25 -36.26 47.30
N SER A 229 8.02 -35.61 48.17
CA SER A 229 8.43 -36.16 49.46
C SER A 229 7.39 -35.78 50.51
N ASN A 230 6.60 -36.76 50.95
CA ASN A 230 5.97 -36.73 52.26
C ASN A 230 7.03 -37.18 53.28
N ASN A 231 7.13 -36.51 54.44
CA ASN A 231 7.56 -37.15 55.68
C ASN A 231 7.18 -36.31 56.91
N ALA A 232 6.53 -37.02 57.84
CA ALA A 232 6.48 -36.87 59.31
C ALA A 232 6.12 -35.52 59.92
#